data_AF-A0AAN7ZM08-F1
#
_entry.id   AF-A0AAN7ZM08-F1
#
_cell.length_a   1.000
_cell.length_b   1.000
_cell.length_c   1.000
_cell.angle_alpha   90.00
_cell.angle_beta   90.00
_cell.angle_gamma   90.00
#
_symmetry.space_group_name_H-M   'P 1'
#
loop_
_entity.id
_entity.type
_entity.pdbx_description
1 polymer ?
#
loop_
_entity_poly.entity_id
_entity_poly.type
_entity_poly.pdbx_seq_one_letter_code
_entity_poly.pdbx_strand_id
1 'polypeptide(L)'
;MALCDADYNFLYVDVGVQGRECDAGVFLDTDLYAAIQQNTLQIPSNRSLPGRDAGLPFVIVGDDAFAMSEHIMKPFIGRHSKGSVERAFNYRHSRARRVIENVFGIMSSVFRVLRKPMLLQPERARWVTLSCAYLHNFLRKHSSAETYCTAQVLDSEDEDGNVIEGTWRNEGVVLPGLRWCKERGENPGTLVRRELAYFFHSQPLSWQNQFA
;
A
#
# COMPACT_ATOMS: atom_id res chain seq x y z
N MET A 1 -5.02 -6.34 -8.60
CA MET A 1 -4.94 -5.92 -7.19
C MET A 1 -3.70 -6.54 -6.54
N ALA A 2 -3.05 -5.87 -5.58
CA ALA A 2 -2.00 -6.52 -4.79
C ALA A 2 -1.94 -5.98 -3.36
N LEU A 3 -1.48 -6.82 -2.45
CA LEU A 3 -1.16 -6.51 -1.06
C LEU A 3 0.29 -6.90 -0.80
N CYS A 4 1.04 -6.06 -0.08
CA CYS A 4 2.40 -6.37 0.34
C CYS A 4 2.59 -6.17 1.86
N ASP A 5 3.63 -6.79 2.40
CA ASP A 5 4.11 -6.52 3.75
C ASP A 5 5.08 -5.32 3.78
N ALA A 6 5.52 -4.94 4.98
CA ALA A 6 6.51 -3.88 5.19
C ALA A 6 7.91 -4.23 4.65
N ASP A 7 8.18 -5.53 4.44
CA ASP A 7 9.42 -6.06 3.89
C ASP A 7 9.36 -6.17 2.35
N TYR A 8 8.47 -5.40 1.72
CA TYR A 8 8.33 -5.31 0.26
C TYR A 8 8.00 -6.66 -0.41
N ASN A 9 7.44 -7.63 0.30
CA ASN A 9 6.99 -8.88 -0.31
C ASN A 9 5.50 -8.84 -0.61
N PHE A 10 5.10 -9.37 -1.76
CA PHE A 10 3.69 -9.60 -2.05
C PHE A 10 3.11 -10.67 -1.09
N LEU A 11 2.01 -10.32 -0.43
CA LEU A 11 1.18 -11.24 0.34
C LEU A 11 0.01 -11.79 -0.48
N TYR A 12 -0.50 -10.97 -1.40
CA TYR A 12 -1.60 -11.30 -2.29
C TYR A 12 -1.43 -10.57 -3.61
N VAL A 13 -1.71 -11.26 -4.72
CA VAL A 13 -1.71 -10.68 -6.07
C VAL A 13 -2.86 -11.29 -6.86
N ASP A 14 -3.72 -10.42 -7.36
CA ASP A 14 -4.76 -10.79 -8.31
C ASP A 14 -4.61 -10.00 -9.62
N VAL A 15 -4.70 -10.73 -10.72
CA VAL A 15 -4.46 -10.24 -12.08
C VAL A 15 -5.54 -10.82 -12.98
N GLY A 16 -6.16 -9.98 -13.82
CA GLY A 16 -7.12 -10.44 -14.82
C GLY A 16 -8.35 -9.56 -14.98
N VAL A 17 -8.54 -8.55 -14.13
CA VAL A 17 -9.72 -7.67 -14.23
C VAL A 17 -9.55 -6.64 -15.34
N GLN A 18 -10.62 -6.39 -16.10
CA GLN A 18 -10.62 -5.49 -17.24
C GLN A 18 -10.43 -4.03 -16.78
N GLY A 19 -9.49 -3.29 -17.38
CA GLY A 19 -9.10 -1.92 -16.94
C GLY A 19 -10.18 -0.83 -17.11
N ARG A 20 -11.43 -1.18 -17.40
CA ARG A 20 -12.58 -0.26 -17.39
C ARG A 20 -13.28 -0.22 -16.03
N GLU A 21 -13.10 -1.26 -15.22
CA GLU A 21 -13.66 -1.33 -13.88
C GLU A 21 -12.93 -0.37 -12.94
N CYS A 22 -13.67 0.25 -12.02
CA CYS A 22 -13.05 1.07 -10.98
C CYS A 22 -12.33 0.17 -9.97
N ASP A 23 -11.21 0.63 -9.42
CA ASP A 23 -10.38 -0.19 -8.52
C ASP A 23 -11.15 -0.65 -7.26
N ALA A 24 -12.11 0.17 -6.82
CA ALA A 24 -13.05 -0.18 -5.76
C ALA A 24 -13.91 -1.41 -6.12
N GLY A 25 -14.47 -1.42 -7.34
CA GLY A 25 -15.25 -2.55 -7.86
C GLY A 25 -14.39 -3.80 -8.06
N VAL A 26 -13.18 -3.63 -8.60
CA VAL A 26 -12.19 -4.72 -8.71
C VAL A 26 -11.92 -5.34 -7.35
N PHE A 27 -11.75 -4.51 -6.31
CA PHE A 27 -11.51 -5.00 -4.95
C PHE A 27 -12.68 -5.78 -4.38
N LEU A 28 -13.91 -5.30 -4.56
CA LEU A 28 -15.12 -5.99 -4.07
C LEU A 28 -15.30 -7.39 -4.69
N ASP A 29 -14.80 -7.61 -5.90
CA ASP A 29 -14.84 -8.90 -6.60
C ASP A 29 -13.64 -9.82 -6.26
N THR A 30 -12.72 -9.37 -5.40
CA THR A 30 -11.58 -10.21 -5.00
C THR A 30 -11.93 -11.23 -3.92
N ASP A 31 -11.28 -12.38 -4.01
CA ASP A 31 -11.20 -13.38 -2.95
C ASP A 31 -10.54 -12.84 -1.68
N LEU A 32 -9.65 -11.83 -1.79
CA LEU A 32 -9.16 -11.08 -0.63
C LEU A 32 -10.29 -10.35 0.12
N TYR A 33 -11.17 -9.63 -0.58
CA TYR A 33 -12.30 -8.95 0.05
C TYR A 33 -13.26 -9.95 0.68
N ALA A 34 -13.59 -11.04 -0.02
CA ALA A 34 -14.41 -12.11 0.52
C ALA A 34 -13.79 -12.70 1.81
N ALA A 35 -12.47 -12.92 1.83
CA ALA A 35 -11.77 -13.45 3.01
C ALA A 35 -11.76 -12.49 4.20
N ILE A 36 -11.71 -11.17 3.96
CA ILE A 36 -11.85 -10.16 5.00
C ILE A 36 -13.27 -10.18 5.58
N GLN A 37 -14.30 -10.19 4.73
CA GLN A 37 -15.70 -10.19 5.19
C GLN A 37 -16.09 -11.47 5.94
N GLN A 38 -15.56 -12.62 5.51
CA GLN A 38 -15.82 -13.92 6.12
C GLN A 38 -14.89 -14.22 7.32
N ASN A 39 -13.97 -13.31 7.66
CA ASN A 39 -12.96 -13.49 8.70
C ASN A 39 -12.10 -14.76 8.52
N THR A 40 -11.80 -15.15 7.27
CA THR A 40 -10.97 -16.31 6.94
C THR A 40 -9.51 -15.97 6.71
N LEU A 41 -9.18 -14.66 6.60
CA LEU A 41 -7.81 -14.17 6.45
C LEU A 41 -6.95 -14.37 7.73
N GLN A 42 -7.58 -14.75 8.85
CA GLN A 42 -6.92 -14.96 10.16
C GLN A 42 -6.11 -13.74 10.61
N ILE A 43 -6.70 -12.55 10.47
CA ILE A 43 -6.10 -11.32 10.96
C ILE A 43 -5.84 -11.47 12.47
N PRO A 44 -4.63 -11.12 12.96
CA PRO A 44 -4.32 -11.26 14.38
C PRO A 44 -5.30 -10.47 15.26
N SER A 45 -5.52 -10.97 16.47
CA SER A 45 -6.37 -10.29 17.46
C SER A 45 -5.87 -8.87 17.77
N ASN A 46 -6.80 -8.00 18.14
CA ASN A 46 -6.53 -6.59 18.44
C ASN A 46 -5.36 -6.43 19.42
N ARG A 47 -4.52 -5.42 19.17
CA ARG A 47 -3.37 -5.10 20.00
C ARG A 47 -3.42 -3.64 20.41
N SER A 48 -3.11 -3.37 21.67
CA SER A 48 -3.05 -2.00 22.17
C SER A 48 -1.81 -1.29 21.64
N LEU A 49 -1.98 -0.02 21.28
CA LEU A 49 -0.85 0.84 20.92
C LEU A 49 0.04 1.12 22.14
N PRO A 50 1.33 1.40 21.95
CA PRO A 50 2.21 1.80 23.06
C PRO A 50 1.60 2.95 23.88
N GLY A 51 1.43 2.76 25.19
CA GLY A 51 0.85 3.76 26.09
C GLY A 51 -0.67 3.96 25.98
N ARG A 52 -1.40 3.01 25.37
CA ARG A 52 -2.87 2.98 25.32
C ARG A 52 -3.37 1.64 25.85
N ASP A 53 -4.52 1.64 26.52
CA ASP A 53 -5.13 0.41 27.04
C ASP A 53 -6.08 -0.25 26.03
N ALA A 54 -6.74 0.55 25.19
CA ALA A 54 -7.68 0.05 24.18
C ALA A 54 -6.94 -0.67 23.04
N GLY A 55 -7.36 -1.91 22.77
CA GLY A 55 -6.86 -2.70 21.64
C GLY A 55 -7.43 -2.23 20.31
N LEU A 56 -6.57 -2.03 19.32
CA LEU A 56 -6.98 -1.70 17.95
C LEU A 56 -6.78 -2.90 17.02
N PRO A 57 -7.63 -3.05 15.98
CA PRO A 57 -7.45 -4.09 14.98
C PRO A 57 -6.24 -3.81 14.10
N PHE A 58 -5.68 -4.87 13.53
CA PHE A 58 -4.74 -4.73 12.42
C PHE A 58 -5.50 -4.31 11.16
N VAL A 59 -4.89 -3.42 10.38
CA VAL A 59 -5.50 -2.81 9.20
C VAL A 59 -4.62 -2.95 7.97
N ILE A 60 -5.25 -3.12 6.82
CA ILE A 60 -4.67 -2.99 5.49
C ILE A 60 -4.75 -1.52 5.09
N VAL A 61 -3.61 -0.97 4.67
CA VAL A 61 -3.48 0.41 4.22
C VAL A 61 -3.91 0.48 2.75
N GLY A 62 -5.06 1.09 2.48
CA GLY A 62 -5.59 1.30 1.14
C GLY A 62 -5.58 2.78 0.73
N ASP A 63 -5.69 3.04 -0.57
CA ASP A 63 -5.94 4.39 -1.08
C ASP A 63 -7.40 4.84 -0.84
N ASP A 64 -7.70 6.12 -1.09
CA ASP A 64 -9.03 6.73 -0.98
C ASP A 64 -10.08 6.05 -1.88
N ALA A 65 -9.66 5.34 -2.92
CA ALA A 65 -10.55 4.59 -3.80
C ALA A 65 -11.26 3.42 -3.08
N PHE A 66 -10.70 2.87 -2.01
CA PHE A 66 -11.31 1.73 -1.30
C PHE A 66 -12.36 2.17 -0.27
N ALA A 67 -13.37 1.33 -0.12
CA ALA A 67 -14.34 1.43 0.97
C ALA A 67 -13.62 1.26 2.32
N MET A 68 -13.86 2.18 3.25
CA MET A 68 -13.32 2.06 4.60
C MET A 68 -14.03 0.91 5.34
N SER A 69 -13.29 0.12 6.09
CA SER A 69 -13.82 -0.91 6.96
C SER A 69 -12.99 -1.01 8.24
N GLU A 70 -13.33 -1.92 9.15
CA GLU A 70 -12.52 -2.19 10.35
C GLU A 70 -11.07 -2.57 9.99
N HIS A 71 -10.88 -3.32 8.90
CA HIS A 71 -9.58 -3.80 8.44
C HIS A 71 -9.04 -3.08 7.20
N ILE A 72 -9.73 -2.05 6.69
CA ILE A 72 -9.29 -1.27 5.52
C ILE A 72 -9.23 0.20 5.91
N MET A 73 -8.01 0.73 5.93
CA MET A 73 -7.70 2.08 6.36
C MET A 73 -7.42 2.98 5.17
N LYS A 74 -8.10 4.12 5.10
CA LYS A 74 -7.98 5.13 4.03
C LYS A 74 -7.65 6.52 4.60
N PRO A 75 -7.09 7.46 3.81
CA PRO A 75 -6.74 8.78 4.31
C PRO A 75 -8.00 9.58 4.72
N PHE A 76 -7.81 10.60 5.56
CA PHE A 76 -8.81 11.66 5.71
C PHE A 76 -8.97 12.40 4.39
N ILE A 77 -10.24 12.60 4.01
CA ILE A 77 -10.60 13.24 2.75
C ILE A 77 -10.55 14.76 2.95
N GLY A 78 -9.98 15.47 1.97
CA GLY A 78 -9.98 16.92 1.92
C GLY A 78 -8.60 17.53 2.21
N ARG A 79 -8.59 18.86 2.30
CA ARG A 79 -7.37 19.62 2.60
C ARG A 79 -7.32 19.89 4.10
N HIS A 80 -6.20 19.55 4.72
CA HIS A 80 -5.98 19.72 6.15
C HIS A 80 -4.83 20.71 6.39
N SER A 81 -5.01 21.56 7.41
CA SER A 81 -4.04 22.59 7.78
C SER A 81 -2.73 21.97 8.27
N LYS A 82 -1.62 22.71 8.13
CA LYS A 82 -0.33 22.31 8.68
C LYS A 82 -0.44 22.13 10.20
N GLY A 83 0.11 21.04 10.71
CA GLY A 83 0.04 20.69 12.14
C GLY A 83 -1.27 20.02 12.58
N SER A 84 -2.27 19.80 11.70
CA SER A 84 -3.48 19.10 12.11
C SER A 84 -3.25 17.59 12.31
N VAL A 85 -4.09 16.97 13.13
CA VAL A 85 -4.10 15.52 13.40
C VAL A 85 -4.29 14.74 12.10
N GLU A 86 -5.23 15.16 11.26
CA GLU A 86 -5.54 14.54 9.97
C GLU A 86 -4.38 14.66 8.99
N ARG A 87 -3.70 15.81 8.97
CA ARG A 87 -2.55 16.02 8.09
C ARG A 87 -1.39 15.11 8.47
N ALA A 88 -1.08 15.01 9.78
CA ALA A 88 -0.04 14.11 10.27
C ALA A 88 -0.38 12.63 9.96
N PHE A 89 -1.64 12.22 10.14
CA PHE A 89 -2.09 10.89 9.76
C PHE A 89 -1.95 10.63 8.27
N ASN A 90 -2.45 11.54 7.41
CA ASN A 90 -2.40 11.38 5.96
C ASN A 90 -0.97 11.27 5.43
N TYR A 91 -0.04 12.00 6.05
CA TYR A 91 1.39 11.88 5.73
C TYR A 91 1.93 10.48 6.01
N ARG A 92 1.73 9.97 7.23
CA ARG A 92 2.18 8.61 7.60
C ARG A 92 1.48 7.52 6.79
N HIS A 93 0.20 7.71 6.51
CA HIS A 93 -0.58 6.82 5.67
C HIS A 93 -0.04 6.78 4.23
N SER A 94 0.28 7.94 3.65
CA SER A 94 0.94 8.04 2.35
C SER A 94 2.30 7.34 2.35
N ARG A 95 3.11 7.53 3.40
CA ARG A 95 4.40 6.85 3.57
C ARG A 95 4.26 5.33 3.62
N ALA A 96 3.29 4.80 4.36
CA ALA A 96 3.01 3.36 4.39
C ALA A 96 2.64 2.83 2.99
N ARG A 97 1.84 3.57 2.20
CA ARG A 97 1.51 3.17 0.82
C ARG A 97 2.69 3.18 -0.13
N ARG A 98 3.75 3.97 0.12
CA ARG A 98 4.96 3.96 -0.74
C ARG A 98 5.60 2.58 -0.80
N VAL A 99 5.41 1.71 0.19
CA VAL A 99 5.95 0.35 0.17
C VAL A 99 5.46 -0.42 -1.05
N ILE A 100 4.14 -0.49 -1.27
CA ILE A 100 3.58 -1.22 -2.43
C ILE A 100 3.97 -0.55 -3.76
N GLU A 101 4.08 0.77 -3.81
CA GLU A 101 4.55 1.50 -4.99
C GLU A 101 6.00 1.11 -5.35
N ASN A 102 6.88 1.01 -4.35
CA ASN A 102 8.25 0.54 -4.52
C ASN A 102 8.28 -0.91 -5.01
N VAL A 103 7.45 -1.80 -4.45
CA VAL A 103 7.36 -3.20 -4.90
C VAL A 103 7.06 -3.27 -6.40
N PHE A 104 6.04 -2.56 -6.86
CA PHE A 104 5.70 -2.50 -8.29
C PHE A 104 6.80 -1.86 -9.14
N GLY A 105 7.40 -0.76 -8.65
CA GLY A 105 8.52 -0.08 -9.28
C GLY A 105 9.71 -1.01 -9.53
N ILE A 106 10.17 -1.69 -8.49
CA ILE A 106 11.25 -2.67 -8.53
C ILE A 106 10.92 -3.80 -9.48
N MET A 107 9.75 -4.42 -9.31
CA MET A 107 9.32 -5.54 -10.14
C MET A 107 9.33 -5.15 -11.62
N SER A 108 8.82 -3.97 -11.97
CA SER A 108 8.82 -3.48 -13.36
C SER A 108 10.22 -3.13 -13.89
N SER A 109 11.13 -2.66 -13.02
CA SER A 109 12.52 -2.34 -13.38
C SER A 109 13.35 -3.55 -13.74
N VAL A 110 13.21 -4.61 -12.95
CA VAL A 110 13.93 -5.87 -13.17
C VAL A 110 13.25 -6.67 -14.28
N PHE A 111 11.94 -6.87 -14.19
CA PHE A 111 11.16 -7.61 -15.19
C PHE A 111 10.62 -6.68 -16.26
N ARG A 112 11.53 -6.22 -17.13
CA ARG A 112 11.24 -5.25 -18.21
C ARG A 112 10.11 -5.65 -19.16
N VAL A 113 9.69 -6.92 -19.16
CA VAL A 113 8.48 -7.39 -19.86
C VAL A 113 7.22 -6.62 -19.45
N LEU A 114 7.17 -6.14 -18.19
CA LEU A 114 6.05 -5.40 -17.63
C LEU A 114 6.00 -3.92 -18.09
N ARG A 115 7.07 -3.42 -18.72
CA ARG A 115 7.18 -2.01 -19.13
C ARG A 115 6.62 -1.71 -20.52
N LYS A 116 6.35 -2.75 -21.29
CA LYS A 116 5.83 -2.62 -22.65
C LYS A 116 4.52 -3.41 -22.75
N PRO A 117 3.61 -2.99 -23.65
CA PRO A 117 2.45 -3.80 -23.97
C PRO A 117 2.88 -5.24 -24.29
N MET A 118 2.32 -6.20 -23.56
CA MET A 118 2.55 -7.61 -23.82
C MET A 118 1.71 -8.02 -25.02
N LEU A 119 2.36 -8.40 -26.13
CA LEU A 119 1.70 -8.96 -27.32
C LEU A 119 1.30 -10.42 -27.07
N LEU A 120 0.53 -10.65 -26.02
CA LEU A 120 0.07 -11.94 -25.53
C LEU A 120 -1.44 -11.89 -25.32
N GLN A 121 -2.08 -13.07 -25.37
CA GLN A 121 -3.46 -13.21 -24.89
C GLN A 121 -3.55 -12.83 -23.40
N PRO A 122 -4.66 -12.23 -22.94
CA PRO A 122 -4.82 -11.79 -21.54
C PRO A 122 -4.46 -12.86 -20.51
N GLU A 123 -4.83 -14.12 -20.77
CA GLU A 123 -4.54 -15.25 -19.89
C GLU A 123 -3.04 -15.53 -19.78
N ARG A 124 -2.29 -15.38 -20.88
CA ARG A 124 -0.82 -15.54 -20.87
C ARG A 124 -0.14 -14.34 -20.20
N ALA A 125 -0.62 -13.13 -20.45
CA ALA A 125 -0.12 -11.92 -19.78
C ALA A 125 -0.34 -12.01 -18.25
N ARG A 126 -1.46 -12.58 -17.82
CA ARG A 126 -1.73 -12.90 -16.41
C ARG A 126 -0.65 -13.80 -15.82
N TRP A 127 -0.35 -14.93 -16.46
CA TRP A 127 0.70 -15.85 -16.00
C TRP A 127 2.08 -15.21 -15.94
N VAL A 128 2.45 -14.40 -16.93
CA VAL A 128 3.72 -13.65 -16.92
C VAL A 128 3.78 -12.70 -15.71
N THR A 129 2.70 -11.95 -15.46
CA THR A 129 2.62 -10.99 -14.36
C THR A 129 2.72 -11.69 -13.00
N LEU A 130 1.95 -12.77 -12.80
CA LEU A 130 2.02 -13.57 -11.57
C LEU A 130 3.41 -14.19 -11.38
N SER A 131 4.02 -14.70 -12.44
CA SER A 131 5.38 -15.24 -12.38
C SER A 131 6.40 -14.19 -11.95
N CYS A 132 6.27 -12.94 -12.43
CA CYS A 132 7.12 -11.84 -12.00
C CYS A 132 6.95 -11.54 -10.49
N ALA A 133 5.71 -11.57 -9.98
CA ALA A 133 5.46 -11.36 -8.55
C ALA A 133 6.03 -12.50 -7.68
N TYR A 134 5.91 -13.75 -8.12
CA TYR A 134 6.54 -14.89 -7.44
C TYR A 134 8.07 -14.78 -7.44
N LEU A 135 8.66 -14.46 -8.60
CA LEU A 135 10.11 -14.28 -8.73
C LEU A 135 10.60 -13.09 -7.90
N HIS A 136 9.83 -12.01 -7.81
CA HIS A 136 10.14 -10.88 -6.93
C HIS A 136 10.30 -11.34 -5.48
N ASN A 137 9.30 -12.05 -4.93
CA ASN A 137 9.35 -12.58 -3.57
C ASN A 137 10.50 -13.58 -3.38
N PHE A 138 10.73 -14.46 -4.35
CA PHE A 138 11.84 -15.40 -4.31
C PHE A 138 13.18 -14.67 -4.21
N LEU A 139 13.42 -13.71 -5.12
CA LEU A 139 14.70 -12.98 -5.17
C LEU A 139 14.93 -12.12 -3.92
N ARG A 140 13.87 -11.62 -3.28
CA ARG A 140 13.91 -10.89 -2.00
C ARG A 140 14.24 -11.75 -0.78
N LYS A 141 13.88 -13.04 -0.79
CA LYS A 141 14.02 -13.94 0.38
C LYS A 141 15.28 -14.82 0.36
N HIS A 142 16.05 -14.77 -0.73
CA HIS A 142 17.25 -15.59 -0.91
C HIS A 142 18.53 -14.76 -0.93
N SER A 143 19.68 -15.42 -1.10
CA SER A 143 21.01 -14.78 -1.16
C SER A 143 21.15 -13.71 -2.24
N SER A 144 20.21 -13.66 -3.19
CA SER A 144 20.11 -12.61 -4.21
C SER A 144 19.54 -11.28 -3.69
N ALA A 145 19.02 -11.21 -2.46
CA ALA A 145 18.29 -10.05 -1.94
C ALA A 145 19.11 -8.75 -2.06
N GLU A 146 20.38 -8.82 -1.69
CA GLU A 146 21.30 -7.67 -1.73
C GLU A 146 21.60 -7.20 -3.15
N THR A 147 21.49 -8.07 -4.16
CA THR A 147 21.69 -7.71 -5.58
C THR A 147 20.37 -7.27 -6.24
N TYR A 148 19.27 -7.93 -5.90
CA TYR A 148 17.96 -7.69 -6.49
C TYR A 148 17.32 -6.39 -6.00
N CYS A 149 17.49 -6.09 -4.70
CA CYS A 149 16.86 -4.96 -4.04
C CYS A 149 17.87 -4.29 -3.12
N THR A 150 18.83 -3.59 -3.72
CA THR A 150 19.81 -2.78 -2.99
C THR A 150 19.10 -1.63 -2.26
N ALA A 151 19.72 -1.10 -1.20
CA ALA A 151 19.20 0.06 -0.47
C ALA A 151 18.97 1.28 -1.39
N GLN A 152 19.77 1.43 -2.46
CA GLN A 152 19.65 2.51 -3.44
C GLN A 152 18.42 2.36 -4.35
N VAL A 153 18.00 1.12 -4.60
CA VAL A 153 16.82 0.86 -5.42
C VAL A 153 15.57 1.27 -4.65
N LEU A 154 15.51 1.10 -3.34
CA LEU A 154 14.35 1.46 -2.53
C LEU A 154 14.27 2.97 -2.28
N ASP A 155 13.05 3.49 -2.14
CA ASP A 155 12.89 4.77 -1.46
C ASP A 155 13.43 4.65 -0.03
N SER A 156 14.22 5.62 0.39
CA SER A 156 14.79 5.68 1.74
C SER A 156 14.50 7.03 2.39
N GLU A 157 14.91 7.18 3.65
CA GLU A 157 14.74 8.40 4.43
C GLU A 157 16.13 8.90 4.83
N ASP A 158 16.38 10.21 4.70
CA ASP A 158 17.54 10.83 5.32
C ASP A 158 17.30 11.06 6.82
N GLU A 159 18.32 11.55 7.52
CA GLU A 159 18.25 11.87 8.96
C GLU A 159 17.20 12.94 9.29
N ASP A 160 16.85 13.77 8.30
CA ASP A 160 15.83 14.80 8.39
C ASP A 160 14.44 14.29 7.99
N GLY A 161 14.30 12.99 7.66
CA GLY A 161 13.06 12.33 7.27
C GLY A 161 12.55 12.69 5.87
N ASN A 162 13.34 13.41 5.08
CA ASN A 162 13.06 13.63 3.67
C ASN A 162 13.13 12.30 2.94
N VAL A 163 12.25 12.16 1.96
CA VAL A 163 12.24 10.99 1.09
C VAL A 163 13.41 11.12 0.11
N ILE A 164 14.32 10.15 0.14
CA ILE A 164 15.28 9.90 -0.94
C ILE A 164 14.61 8.92 -1.90
N GLU A 165 14.41 9.35 -3.14
CA GLU A 165 13.79 8.52 -4.17
C GLU A 165 14.71 7.38 -4.61
N GLY A 166 14.14 6.16 -4.66
CA GLY A 166 14.85 4.98 -5.13
C GLY A 166 15.17 5.03 -6.62
N THR A 167 16.28 4.39 -7.03
CA THR A 167 16.77 4.48 -8.42
C THR A 167 15.78 3.96 -9.48
N TRP A 168 14.83 3.09 -9.12
CA TRP A 168 13.80 2.61 -10.06
C TRP A 168 12.90 3.74 -10.59
N ARG A 169 12.75 4.84 -9.83
CA ARG A 169 11.93 6.00 -10.22
C ARG A 169 12.54 6.76 -11.42
N ASN A 170 13.86 6.70 -11.59
CA ASN A 170 14.57 7.33 -12.71
C ASN A 170 14.30 6.63 -14.06
N GLU A 171 13.75 5.42 -14.04
CA GLU A 171 13.52 4.63 -15.24
C GLU A 171 12.17 4.93 -15.93
N GLY A 172 11.50 6.01 -15.54
CA GLY A 172 10.32 6.55 -16.22
C GLY A 172 9.03 5.75 -16.02
N VAL A 173 8.96 4.88 -15.01
CA VAL A 173 7.76 4.10 -14.69
C VAL A 173 6.80 4.99 -13.89
N VAL A 174 5.73 5.44 -14.53
CA VAL A 174 4.62 6.12 -13.86
C VAL A 174 3.55 5.09 -13.53
N LEU A 175 3.34 4.82 -12.24
CA LEU A 175 2.19 4.05 -11.80
C LEU A 175 0.94 4.94 -11.96
N PRO A 176 -0.09 4.50 -12.73
CA PRO A 176 -1.31 5.28 -12.86
C PRO A 176 -1.99 5.43 -11.49
N GLY A 177 -2.48 6.63 -11.20
CA GLY A 177 -3.30 6.88 -10.02
C GLY A 177 -4.62 6.11 -10.08
N LEU A 178 -5.09 5.65 -8.92
CA LEU A 178 -6.32 4.85 -8.81
C LEU A 178 -7.57 5.70 -9.10
N ARG A 179 -8.60 5.09 -9.68
CA ARG A 179 -9.86 5.80 -9.98
C ARG A 179 -10.75 5.86 -8.74
N TRP A 180 -11.14 7.08 -8.39
CA TRP A 180 -12.01 7.37 -7.26
C TRP A 180 -13.46 6.92 -7.50
N CYS A 181 -14.06 6.26 -6.50
CA CYS A 181 -15.48 5.93 -6.47
C CYS A 181 -16.10 6.43 -5.15
N LYS A 182 -17.34 6.95 -5.19
CA LYS A 182 -18.02 7.54 -4.01
C LYS A 182 -18.62 6.46 -3.12
N GLU A 183 -18.40 6.55 -1.81
CA GLU A 183 -19.27 5.91 -0.81
C GLU A 183 -19.54 6.83 0.40
N ARG A 184 -20.69 6.61 1.05
CA ARG A 184 -21.18 7.33 2.24
C ARG A 184 -21.49 6.32 3.35
N GLY A 185 -21.01 6.59 4.56
CA GLY A 185 -21.45 5.91 5.78
C GLY A 185 -20.47 6.09 6.94
N GLU A 186 -20.98 6.17 8.16
CA GLU A 186 -20.16 5.98 9.36
C GLU A 186 -19.85 4.48 9.51
N ASN A 187 -18.57 4.13 9.42
CA ASN A 187 -18.08 2.75 9.50
C ASN A 187 -17.20 2.60 10.76
N PRO A 188 -17.19 1.42 11.44
CA PRO A 188 -16.25 1.09 12.52
C PRO A 188 -14.78 1.54 12.28
N GLY A 189 -14.30 1.47 11.03
CA GLY A 189 -12.97 1.94 10.64
C GLY A 189 -12.71 3.43 10.92
N THR A 190 -13.76 4.25 11.05
CA THR A 190 -13.65 5.69 11.40
C THR A 190 -13.06 5.88 12.78
N LEU A 191 -13.46 5.04 13.75
CA LEU A 191 -12.94 5.10 15.12
C LEU A 191 -11.48 4.68 15.16
N VAL A 192 -11.16 3.56 14.51
CA VAL A 192 -9.78 3.07 14.36
C VAL A 192 -8.88 4.14 13.75
N ARG A 193 -9.35 4.82 12.69
CA ARG A 193 -8.61 5.91 12.05
C ARG A 193 -8.35 7.07 12.99
N ARG A 194 -9.37 7.49 13.75
CA ARG A 194 -9.23 8.60 14.72
C ARG A 194 -8.22 8.24 15.81
N GLU A 195 -8.30 7.04 16.37
CA GLU A 195 -7.36 6.58 17.40
C GLU A 195 -5.92 6.53 16.89
N LEU A 196 -5.69 5.97 15.70
CA LEU A 196 -4.38 5.98 15.05
C LEU A 196 -3.89 7.40 14.79
N ALA A 197 -4.77 8.30 14.32
CA ALA A 197 -4.42 9.68 14.05
C ALA A 197 -4.01 10.44 15.31
N TYR A 198 -4.76 10.29 16.41
CA TYR A 198 -4.41 10.88 17.70
C TYR A 198 -3.11 10.31 18.25
N PHE A 199 -2.90 8.99 18.15
CA PHE A 199 -1.66 8.36 18.56
C PHE A 199 -0.45 8.92 17.79
N PHE A 200 -0.52 8.95 16.46
CA PHE A 200 0.53 9.50 15.61
C PHE A 200 0.80 10.98 15.87
N HIS A 201 -0.25 11.76 16.15
CA HIS A 201 -0.11 13.17 16.50
C HIS A 201 0.54 13.35 17.89
N SER A 202 0.24 12.48 18.86
CA SER A 202 0.85 12.50 20.19
C SER A 202 2.33 12.09 20.23
N GLN A 203 2.80 11.45 19.16
CA GLN A 203 4.18 11.00 19.00
C GLN A 203 4.77 11.64 17.72
N PRO A 204 4.90 12.98 17.65
CA PRO A 204 5.20 13.66 16.41
C PRO A 204 6.63 13.37 15.93
N LEU A 205 6.77 13.11 14.63
CA LEU A 205 8.08 13.06 13.97
C LEU A 205 8.46 14.47 13.50
N SER A 206 9.75 14.83 13.56
CA SER A 206 10.24 16.17 13.23
C SER A 206 9.91 16.60 11.79
N TRP A 207 9.81 15.63 10.88
CA TRP A 207 9.51 15.83 9.45
C TRP A 207 8.04 15.77 9.07
N GLN A 208 7.16 15.26 9.93
CA GLN A 208 5.77 14.97 9.56
C GLN A 208 4.92 16.21 9.25
N ASN A 209 5.42 17.42 9.45
CA ASN A 209 4.72 18.68 9.16
C ASN A 209 5.39 19.51 8.08
N GLN A 210 6.54 19.06 7.56
CA GLN A 210 7.38 19.85 6.66
C GLN A 210 6.99 19.71 5.19
N PHE A 211 6.16 18.72 4.84
CA PHE A 211 5.67 18.54 3.47
C PHE A 211 4.71 19.67 3.05
N ALA A 212 4.82 20.11 1.80
CA ALA A 212 4.02 21.19 1.20
C ALA A 212 2.52 20.89 1.20
#